data_AF-A0A3D3XSD1-F1
#
_entry.id   AF-A0A3D3XSD1-F1
#
_cell.length_a   1.000
_cell.length_b   1.000
_cell.length_c   1.000
_cell.angle_alpha   90.00
_cell.angle_beta   90.00
_cell.angle_gamma   90.00
#
_symmetry.space_group_name_H-M   'P 1'
#
loop_
_entity.id
_entity.type
_entity.pdbx_description
1 polymer ?
#
loop_
_entity_poly.entity_id
_entity_poly.type
_entity_poly.pdbx_seq_one_letter_code
_entity_poly.pdbx_strand_id
1 'polypeptide(L)'
;MDYRIEHDTMGEVKVPADKYWGAQTERSRHNFKIGPEASMPQEVIEGFAYLKKAAAYTNCDAGVLSVEKRDLIAAVCDEILEGKH
;
A
#
# COMPACT_ATOMS: atom_id res chain seq x y z
N MET A 1 -18.70 -10.51 8.25
CA MET A 1 -17.46 -9.92 7.70
C MET A 1 -16.34 -10.87 8.02
N ASP A 2 -15.59 -11.26 7.00
CA ASP A 2 -14.41 -12.08 7.16
C ASP A 2 -13.19 -11.19 7.38
N TYR A 3 -12.22 -11.64 8.18
CA TYR A 3 -11.07 -10.85 8.60
C TYR A 3 -9.78 -11.64 8.48
N ARG A 4 -8.74 -10.98 7.96
CA ARG A 4 -7.35 -11.43 8.04
C ARG A 4 -6.73 -10.86 9.32
N ILE A 5 -5.96 -11.68 10.04
CA ILE A 5 -5.14 -11.20 11.16
C ILE A 5 -3.80 -10.72 10.60
N GLU A 6 -3.50 -9.46 10.81
CA GLU A 6 -2.21 -8.83 10.48
C GLU A 6 -1.45 -8.50 11.76
N HIS A 7 -0.12 -8.42 11.66
CA HIS A 7 0.75 -8.14 12.80
C HIS A 7 1.71 -6.99 12.51
N ASP A 8 1.81 -6.05 13.44
CA ASP A 8 2.88 -5.04 13.49
C ASP A 8 3.57 -5.08 14.86
N THR A 9 4.55 -4.20 15.09
CA THR A 9 5.31 -4.15 16.35
C THR A 9 4.45 -3.82 17.58
N MET A 10 3.21 -3.39 17.40
CA MET A 10 2.25 -3.10 18.47
C MET A 10 1.26 -4.27 18.70
N GLY A 11 1.39 -5.38 17.98
CA GLY A 11 0.59 -6.59 18.14
C GLY A 11 -0.32 -6.88 16.95
N GLU A 12 -1.32 -7.73 17.20
CA GLU A 12 -2.26 -8.18 16.17
C GLU A 12 -3.37 -7.15 15.90
N VAL A 13 -3.83 -7.09 14.64
CA VAL A 13 -4.94 -6.26 14.17
C VAL A 13 -5.81 -7.06 13.21
N LYS A 14 -7.14 -6.92 13.34
CA LYS A 14 -8.11 -7.53 12.42
C LYS A 14 -8.33 -6.60 11.23
N VAL A 15 -7.93 -7.03 10.04
CA VAL A 15 -8.13 -6.29 8.79
C VAL A 15 -9.22 -6.97 7.96
N PRO A 16 -10.19 -6.24 7.38
CA PRO A 16 -11.19 -6.85 6.50
C PRO A 16 -10.54 -7.65 5.35
N ALA A 17 -11.04 -8.86 5.11
CA ALA A 17 -10.40 -9.78 4.16
C ALA A 17 -10.45 -9.31 2.69
N ASP A 18 -11.37 -8.39 2.36
CA ASP A 18 -11.56 -7.80 1.03
C ASP A 18 -10.65 -6.59 0.76
N LYS A 19 -9.72 -6.27 1.68
CA LYS A 19 -8.84 -5.09 1.59
C LYS A 19 -7.37 -5.47 1.47
N TYR A 20 -6.64 -4.69 0.66
CA TYR A 20 -5.22 -4.90 0.40
C TYR A 20 -4.29 -4.32 1.48
N TRP A 21 -4.76 -3.38 2.31
CA TRP A 21 -3.93 -2.77 3.33
C TRP A 21 -3.62 -3.72 4.51
N GLY A 22 -2.66 -3.34 5.36
CA GLY A 22 -2.21 -4.13 6.50
C GLY A 22 -2.47 -3.47 7.86
N ALA A 23 -1.83 -3.99 8.91
CA ALA A 23 -2.03 -3.58 10.31
C ALA A 23 -1.85 -2.07 10.55
N GLN A 24 -0.81 -1.45 9.99
CA GLN A 24 -0.52 -0.03 10.22
C GLN A 24 -1.63 0.89 9.69
N THR A 25 -2.13 0.62 8.48
CA THR A 25 -3.25 1.38 7.91
C THR A 25 -4.52 1.19 8.73
N GLU A 26 -4.83 -0.04 9.13
CA GLU A 26 -6.03 -0.32 9.94
C GLU A 26 -5.96 0.38 11.31
N ARG A 27 -4.79 0.36 11.95
CA ARG A 27 -4.54 1.09 13.20
C ARG A 27 -4.70 2.60 13.02
N SER A 28 -4.20 3.16 11.92
CA SER A 28 -4.38 4.58 11.59
C SER A 28 -5.86 4.93 11.42
N ARG A 29 -6.63 4.11 10.69
CA ARG A 29 -8.09 4.26 10.53
C ARG A 29 -8.83 4.24 11.88
N HIS A 30 -8.37 3.45 12.84
CA HIS A 30 -8.96 3.43 14.18
C HIS A 30 -8.57 4.64 15.04
N ASN A 31 -7.33 5.10 14.95
CA ASN A 31 -6.79 6.17 15.78
C ASN A 31 -7.18 7.58 15.30
N PHE A 32 -7.28 7.78 13.98
CA PHE A 32 -7.44 9.10 13.37
C PHE A 32 -8.76 9.22 12.61
N LYS A 33 -9.88 9.13 13.33
CA LYS A 33 -11.23 9.31 12.78
C LYS A 33 -11.63 10.78 12.73
N ILE A 34 -10.85 11.57 12.00
CA ILE A 34 -11.00 13.03 11.93
C ILE A 34 -11.30 13.43 10.49
N GLY A 35 -12.44 14.09 10.28
CA GLY A 35 -12.90 14.50 8.95
C GLY A 35 -13.54 13.37 8.13
N PRO A 36 -13.77 13.60 6.83
CA PRO A 36 -14.32 12.59 5.93
C PRO A 36 -13.40 11.37 5.77
N GLU A 37 -13.99 10.20 5.58
CA GLU A 37 -13.23 9.00 5.22
C GLU A 37 -12.50 9.18 3.88
N ALA A 38 -11.34 8.54 3.75
CA ALA A 38 -10.53 8.55 2.54
C ALA A 38 -10.23 9.97 2.01
N SER A 39 -9.93 10.90 2.92
CA SER A 39 -9.68 12.32 2.61
C SER A 39 -8.32 12.61 1.97
N MET A 40 -7.49 11.59 1.70
CA MET A 40 -6.23 11.79 1.00
C MET A 40 -6.51 12.20 -0.46
N PRO A 41 -5.94 13.30 -0.96
CA PRO A 41 -6.12 13.67 -2.37
C PRO A 41 -5.59 12.58 -3.30
N GLN A 42 -6.32 12.35 -4.40
CA GLN A 42 -6.00 11.30 -5.37
C GLN A 42 -4.58 11.49 -5.94
N GLU A 43 -4.19 12.73 -6.18
CA GLU A 43 -2.88 13.10 -6.73
C GLU A 43 -1.73 12.70 -5.78
N VAL A 44 -1.99 12.65 -4.48
CA VAL A 44 -1.00 12.16 -3.50
C VAL A 44 -0.85 10.64 -3.65
N ILE A 45 -1.95 9.91 -3.79
CA ILE A 45 -1.95 8.46 -3.98
C ILE A 45 -1.19 8.09 -5.27
N GLU A 46 -1.52 8.76 -6.37
CA GLU A 46 -0.83 8.60 -7.66
C GLU A 46 0.65 8.96 -7.57
N GLY A 47 0.98 10.06 -6.88
CA GLY A 47 2.36 10.46 -6.60
C GLY A 47 3.14 9.37 -5.87
N PHE A 48 2.52 8.67 -4.90
CA PHE A 48 3.13 7.52 -4.24
C PHE A 48 3.29 6.32 -5.18
N ALA A 49 2.35 6.05 -6.09
CA ALA A 49 2.49 4.98 -7.08
C ALA A 49 3.69 5.22 -8.01
N TYR A 50 3.84 6.46 -8.54
CA TYR A 50 5.02 6.84 -9.32
C TYR A 50 6.32 6.70 -8.52
N LEU A 51 6.34 7.21 -7.28
CA LEU A 51 7.50 7.14 -6.40
C LEU A 51 7.92 5.68 -6.14
N LYS A 52 6.97 4.80 -5.84
CA LYS A 52 7.26 3.40 -5.51
C LYS A 52 7.67 2.59 -6.74
N LYS A 53 7.07 2.85 -7.91
CA LYS A 53 7.53 2.27 -9.17
C LYS A 53 8.97 2.69 -9.46
N ALA A 54 9.28 3.99 -9.42
CA ALA A 54 10.64 4.48 -9.63
C ALA A 54 11.65 3.88 -8.65
N ALA A 55 11.30 3.82 -7.35
CA ALA A 55 12.15 3.21 -6.33
C ALA A 55 12.41 1.71 -6.60
N ALA A 56 11.42 0.96 -7.09
CA ALA A 56 11.58 -0.44 -7.43
C ALA A 56 12.60 -0.64 -8.58
N TYR A 57 12.52 0.17 -9.64
CA TYR A 57 13.50 0.14 -10.73
C TYR A 57 14.90 0.50 -10.23
N THR A 58 15.06 1.63 -9.54
CA THR A 58 16.35 2.07 -9.00
C THR A 58 16.97 1.03 -8.08
N ASN A 59 16.19 0.39 -7.21
CA ASN A 59 16.68 -0.65 -6.31
C ASN A 59 17.05 -1.94 -7.03
N CYS A 60 16.35 -2.28 -8.12
CA CYS A 60 16.73 -3.40 -8.97
C CYS A 60 18.05 -3.14 -9.68
N ASP A 61 18.23 -1.93 -10.23
CA ASP A 61 19.46 -1.52 -10.92
C ASP A 61 20.65 -1.47 -9.95
N ALA A 62 20.41 -1.10 -8.69
CA ALA A 62 21.40 -1.15 -7.61
C ALA A 62 21.69 -2.58 -7.09
N GLY A 63 20.98 -3.60 -7.57
CA GLY A 63 21.18 -5.00 -7.18
C GLY A 63 20.63 -5.36 -5.79
N VAL A 64 19.82 -4.51 -5.16
CA VAL A 64 19.24 -4.75 -3.82
C VAL A 64 17.78 -5.21 -3.86
N LEU A 65 17.20 -5.32 -5.07
CA LEU A 65 15.86 -5.85 -5.32
C LEU A 65 15.90 -6.83 -6.50
N SER A 66 15.20 -7.96 -6.39
CA SER A 66 15.10 -8.90 -7.51
C SER A 66 14.23 -8.34 -8.63
N VAL A 67 14.53 -8.77 -9.86
CA VAL A 67 13.74 -8.46 -11.07
C VAL A 67 12.26 -8.82 -10.88
N GLU A 68 11.97 -10.00 -10.32
CA GLU A 68 10.60 -10.44 -10.05
C GLU A 68 9.85 -9.47 -9.13
N LYS A 69 10.48 -9.02 -8.04
CA LYS A 69 9.86 -8.04 -7.13
C LYS A 69 9.69 -6.68 -7.78
N ARG A 70 10.67 -6.23 -8.57
CA ARG A 70 10.55 -4.99 -9.35
C ARG A 70 9.33 -5.03 -10.26
N ASP A 71 9.17 -6.11 -11.01
CA ASP A 71 8.10 -6.24 -12.01
C ASP A 71 6.72 -6.29 -11.35
N LEU A 72 6.57 -7.04 -10.25
CA LEU A 72 5.33 -7.08 -9.49
C LEU A 72 4.97 -5.73 -8.87
N ILE A 73 5.94 -5.04 -8.26
CA ILE A 73 5.70 -3.71 -7.68
C ILE A 73 5.31 -2.71 -8.78
N ALA A 74 6.02 -2.74 -9.92
CA ALA A 74 5.73 -1.85 -11.04
C ALA A 74 4.33 -2.10 -11.61
N ALA A 75 3.94 -3.36 -11.80
CA ALA A 75 2.61 -3.72 -12.29
C ALA A 75 1.49 -3.23 -11.38
N VAL A 76 1.61 -3.43 -10.05
CA VAL A 76 0.61 -2.93 -9.10
C VAL A 76 0.58 -1.40 -9.05
N CYS A 77 1.72 -0.73 -9.18
CA CYS A 77 1.74 0.73 -9.29
C CYS A 77 0.99 1.22 -10.55
N ASP A 78 1.14 0.51 -11.68
CA ASP A 78 0.38 0.83 -12.90
C ASP A 78 -1.12 0.58 -12.72
N GLU A 79 -1.51 -0.50 -12.04
CA GLU A 79 -2.92 -0.76 -11.71
C GLU A 79 -3.53 0.36 -10.84
N ILE A 80 -2.77 0.91 -9.88
CA ILE A 80 -3.20 2.06 -9.08
C ILE A 80 -3.37 3.31 -9.96
N LEU A 81 -2.42 3.58 -10.86
CA LEU A 81 -2.48 4.73 -11.77
C LEU A 81 -3.62 4.61 -12.80
N GLU A 82 -4.03 3.38 -13.13
CA GLU A 82 -5.19 3.09 -13.99
C GLU A 82 -6.53 3.09 -13.23
N GLY A 83 -6.52 3.28 -11.91
CA GLY A 83 -7.71 3.30 -11.07
C GLY A 83 -8.38 1.94 -10.90
N LYS A 84 -7.61 0.84 -10.97
CA LYS A 84 -8.13 -0.53 -10.82
C LYS A 84 -8.31 -0.98 -9.36
N HIS A 85 -7.84 -0.17 -8.40
CA HIS A 85 -7.90 -0.38 -6.95
C HIS A 85 -8.32 0.91 -6.26
#